data_AF-A0A3D1V699-F1
#
_entry.id   AF-A0A3D1V699-F1
#
_cell.length_a   1.000
_cell.length_b   1.000
_cell.length_c   1.000
_cell.angle_alpha   90.00
_cell.angle_beta   90.00
_cell.angle_gamma   90.00
#
_symmetry.space_group_name_H-M   'P 1'
#
loop_
_entity.id
_entity.type
_entity.pdbx_description
1 polymer ?
#
loop_
_entity_poly.entity_id
_entity_poly.type
_entity_poly.pdbx_seq_one_letter_code
_entity_poly.pdbx_strand_id
1 'polypeptide(L)'
;MGMRFTGERVIPELPELRVTYLQSLAAYEHAAGLADGKRVVDAGCGEGYGAALLAGPATLVVGLDRDPEAVAWAAGKYGATDRLAFVAGDVAALPIADGAVDLVCCFQVLE
;
A
#
# COMPACT_ATOMS: atom_id res chain seq x y z
N MET A 1 -16.45 -0.81 12.84
CA MET A 1 -16.92 -1.99 12.08
C MET A 1 -15.69 -2.55 11.39
N GLY A 2 -15.17 -3.72 11.79
CA GLY A 2 -13.92 -4.26 11.24
C GLY A 2 -14.08 -4.78 9.81
N MET A 3 -13.01 -4.73 9.02
CA MET A 3 -12.98 -5.29 7.67
C MET A 3 -13.11 -6.82 7.70
N ARG A 4 -13.74 -7.42 6.69
CA ARG A 4 -13.88 -8.88 6.60
C ARG A 4 -12.56 -9.50 6.17
N PHE A 5 -12.01 -10.42 6.96
CA PHE A 5 -10.84 -11.21 6.60
C PHE A 5 -11.20 -12.22 5.50
N THR A 6 -10.52 -12.13 4.36
CA THR A 6 -10.72 -13.01 3.19
C THR A 6 -9.61 -14.07 3.03
N GLY A 7 -8.53 -13.98 3.81
CA GLY A 7 -7.32 -14.79 3.61
C GLY A 7 -6.33 -14.19 2.61
N GLU A 8 -6.77 -13.27 1.74
CA GLU A 8 -5.94 -12.64 0.72
C GLU A 8 -5.11 -11.46 1.24
N ARG A 9 -5.41 -10.96 2.46
CA ARG A 9 -4.81 -9.75 3.02
C ARG A 9 -4.14 -9.99 4.35
N VAL A 10 -3.04 -9.28 4.54
CA VAL A 10 -2.32 -9.21 5.82
C VAL A 10 -2.93 -8.11 6.67
N ILE A 11 -3.57 -8.50 7.78
CA ILE A 11 -4.15 -7.58 8.77
C ILE A 11 -3.18 -7.47 9.95
N PRO A 12 -2.51 -6.32 10.17
CA PRO A 12 -1.48 -6.18 11.21
C PRO A 12 -1.96 -6.51 12.62
N GLU A 13 -3.25 -6.28 12.90
CA GLU A 13 -3.85 -6.50 14.22
C GLU A 13 -4.15 -7.98 14.54
N LEU A 14 -4.09 -8.89 13.56
CA LEU A 14 -4.36 -10.31 13.76
C LEU A 14 -3.09 -11.08 14.16
N PRO A 15 -3.01 -11.67 15.38
CA PRO A 15 -1.81 -12.38 15.84
C PRO A 15 -1.38 -13.53 14.93
N GLU A 16 -2.34 -14.27 14.38
CA GLU A 16 -2.12 -15.37 13.43
C GLU A 16 -1.37 -14.94 12.16
N LEU A 17 -1.46 -13.66 11.78
CA LEU A 17 -0.79 -13.11 10.60
C LEU A 17 0.54 -12.41 10.92
N ARG A 18 0.99 -12.42 12.18
CA ARG A 18 2.15 -11.65 12.61
C ARG A 18 3.43 -11.96 11.83
N VAL A 19 3.67 -13.23 11.51
CA VAL A 19 4.88 -13.63 10.76
C VAL A 19 4.83 -13.07 9.34
N THR A 20 3.71 -13.26 8.65
CA THR A 20 3.49 -12.72 7.29
C THR A 20 3.59 -11.20 7.30
N TYR A 21 2.97 -10.53 8.28
CA TYR A 21 3.09 -9.09 8.45
C TYR A 21 4.53 -8.61 8.58
N LEU A 22 5.33 -9.26 9.43
CA LEU A 22 6.75 -8.89 9.58
C LEU A 22 7.57 -9.14 8.31
N GLN A 23 7.26 -10.19 7.56
CA GLN A 23 7.90 -10.46 6.27
C GLN A 23 7.57 -9.36 5.25
N SER A 24 6.29 -8.99 5.13
CA SER A 24 5.87 -7.90 4.25
C SER A 24 6.50 -6.57 4.70
N LEU A 25 6.54 -6.30 6.00
CA LEU A 25 7.10 -5.07 6.56
C LEU A 25 8.59 -4.90 6.21
N ALA A 26 9.39 -5.97 6.27
CA ALA A 26 10.80 -5.93 5.92
C ALA A 26 11.04 -5.49 4.45
N ALA A 27 10.18 -5.90 3.52
CA ALA A 27 10.24 -5.47 2.13
C ALA A 27 9.92 -3.96 2.00
N TYR A 28 8.89 -3.48 2.71
CA TYR A 28 8.54 -2.06 2.74
C TYR A 28 9.62 -1.19 3.40
N GLU A 29 10.25 -1.65 4.49
CA GLU A 29 11.36 -0.94 5.14
C GLU A 29 12.55 -0.78 4.19
N HIS A 30 12.88 -1.82 3.42
CA HIS A 30 13.91 -1.71 2.39
C HIS A 30 13.52 -0.72 1.29
N ALA A 31 12.28 -0.82 0.79
CA ALA A 31 11.77 0.06 -0.25
C ALA A 31 11.68 1.53 0.19
N ALA A 32 11.43 1.79 1.47
CA ALA A 32 11.41 3.15 2.03
C ALA A 32 12.76 3.86 1.87
N GLY A 33 13.87 3.13 1.98
CA GLY A 33 15.21 3.67 1.70
C GLY A 33 15.40 4.07 0.23
N LEU A 34 14.59 3.54 -0.69
CA LEU A 34 14.60 3.88 -2.11
C LEU A 34 13.56 4.95 -2.47
N ALA A 35 12.62 5.25 -1.58
CA ALA A 35 11.47 6.12 -1.83
C ALA A 35 11.73 7.60 -1.54
N ASP A 36 12.88 7.95 -0.94
CA ASP A 36 13.21 9.32 -0.55
C ASP A 36 13.06 10.31 -1.72
N GLY A 37 12.20 11.32 -1.53
CA GLY A 37 11.92 12.35 -2.54
C GLY A 37 11.26 11.87 -3.83
N LYS A 38 10.69 10.65 -3.85
CA LYS A 38 10.05 10.06 -5.04
C LYS A 38 8.52 10.11 -5.01
N ARG A 39 7.91 10.07 -6.19
CA ARG A 39 6.49 9.73 -6.39
C ARG A 39 6.38 8.22 -6.50
N VAL A 40 5.63 7.60 -5.62
CA VAL A 40 5.58 6.15 -5.45
C VAL A 40 4.17 5.62 -5.69
N VAL A 41 4.07 4.45 -6.29
CA VAL A 41 2.84 3.66 -6.34
C VAL A 41 3.06 2.36 -5.56
N ASP A 42 2.19 2.10 -4.58
CA ASP A 42 2.08 0.80 -3.92
C ASP A 42 0.93 0.04 -4.61
N ALA A 43 1.29 -0.82 -5.56
CA ALA A 43 0.35 -1.59 -6.36
C ALA A 43 -0.08 -2.84 -5.58
N GLY A 44 -1.38 -2.95 -5.27
CA GLY A 44 -1.93 -3.96 -4.37
C GLY A 44 -1.73 -3.61 -2.89
N CYS A 45 -2.04 -2.38 -2.48
CA CYS A 45 -1.68 -1.86 -1.16
C CYS A 45 -2.44 -2.49 0.03
N GLY A 46 -3.52 -3.24 -0.22
CA GLY A 46 -4.31 -3.91 0.81
C GLY A 46 -4.81 -2.93 1.89
N GLU A 47 -4.49 -3.22 3.15
CA GLU A 47 -4.85 -2.35 4.29
C GLU A 47 -4.04 -1.06 4.38
N GLY A 48 -2.99 -0.89 3.58
CA GLY A 48 -2.27 0.37 3.41
C GLY A 48 -1.12 0.64 4.38
N TYR A 49 -0.77 -0.31 5.26
CA TYR A 49 0.36 -0.12 6.20
C TYR A 49 1.70 0.09 5.47
N GLY A 50 1.90 -0.60 4.34
CA GLY A 50 3.09 -0.46 3.50
C GLY A 50 3.16 0.90 2.82
N ALA A 51 2.09 1.29 2.13
CA ALA A 51 1.94 2.63 1.57
C ALA A 51 2.15 3.74 2.62
N ALA A 52 1.64 3.57 3.84
CA ALA A 52 1.84 4.52 4.93
C ALA A 52 3.30 4.62 5.37
N LEU A 53 4.03 3.51 5.42
CA LEU A 53 5.46 3.49 5.71
C LEU A 53 6.25 4.20 4.61
N LEU A 54 5.94 3.93 3.34
CA LEU A 54 6.57 4.58 2.18
C LEU A 54 6.33 6.10 2.15
N ALA A 55 5.21 6.58 2.67
CA ALA A 55 4.83 7.99 2.67
C ALA A 55 5.68 8.86 3.61
N GLY A 56 6.45 8.26 4.52
CA GLY A 56 7.41 8.98 5.37
C GLY A 56 8.49 9.69 4.55
N PRO A 57 9.33 8.95 3.80
CA PRO A 57 10.40 9.52 2.97
C PRO A 57 9.93 9.99 1.58
N ALA A 58 8.83 9.45 1.04
CA ALA A 58 8.36 9.81 -0.30
C ALA A 58 7.82 11.25 -0.40
N THR A 59 7.84 11.80 -1.62
CA THR A 59 7.12 13.04 -1.95
C THR A 59 5.61 12.82 -1.96
N LEU A 60 5.17 11.72 -2.56
CA LEU A 60 3.78 11.30 -2.63
C LEU A 60 3.71 9.79 -2.84
N VAL A 61 2.79 9.13 -2.14
CA VAL A 61 2.44 7.72 -2.35
C VAL A 61 0.99 7.62 -2.79
N VAL A 62 0.76 6.83 -3.84
CA VAL A 62 -0.58 6.35 -4.22
C VAL A 62 -0.66 4.86 -3.89
N GLY A 63 -1.44 4.51 -2.88
CA GLY A 63 -1.82 3.13 -2.62
C GLY A 63 -2.97 2.73 -3.54
N LEU A 64 -2.73 1.73 -4.40
CA LEU A 64 -3.73 1.23 -5.35
C LEU A 64 -4.14 -0.18 -4.96
N ASP A 65 -5.44 -0.44 -4.86
CA ASP A 65 -5.96 -1.80 -4.65
C ASP A 65 -7.25 -1.98 -5.46
N ARG A 66 -7.54 -3.21 -5.89
CA ARG A 66 -8.75 -3.51 -6.65
C ARG A 66 -10.00 -3.49 -5.78
N ASP A 67 -9.84 -3.71 -4.47
CA ASP A 67 -10.95 -3.75 -3.52
C ASP A 67 -11.26 -2.35 -2.95
N PRO A 68 -12.40 -1.74 -3.34
CA PRO A 68 -12.78 -0.42 -2.84
C PRO A 68 -13.05 -0.41 -1.32
N GLU A 69 -13.42 -1.53 -0.69
CA GLU A 69 -13.57 -1.59 0.77
C GLU A 69 -12.21 -1.49 1.48
N ALA A 70 -11.19 -2.15 0.95
CA ALA A 70 -9.82 -2.07 1.47
C ALA A 70 -9.25 -0.65 1.32
N VAL A 71 -9.47 -0.02 0.16
CA VAL A 71 -9.10 1.38 -0.10
C VAL A 71 -9.77 2.34 0.89
N ALA A 72 -11.08 2.20 1.11
CA ALA A 72 -11.81 3.05 2.05
C ALA A 72 -11.31 2.88 3.49
N TRP A 73 -10.99 1.65 3.88
CA TRP A 73 -10.39 1.38 5.19
C TRP A 73 -9.00 2.00 5.34
N ALA A 74 -8.12 1.76 4.36
CA ALA A 74 -6.76 2.29 4.36
C ALA A 74 -6.77 3.82 4.41
N ALA A 75 -7.66 4.47 3.63
CA ALA A 75 -7.85 5.91 3.67
C ALA A 75 -8.33 6.41 5.04
N GLY A 76 -9.28 5.72 5.68
CA GLY A 76 -9.73 6.07 7.03
C GLY A 76 -8.64 5.90 8.10
N LYS A 77 -7.75 4.92 7.92
CA LYS A 77 -6.69 4.58 8.88
C LYS A 77 -5.42 5.43 8.72
N TYR A 78 -5.03 5.74 7.49
CA TYR A 78 -3.73 6.36 7.16
C TYR A 78 -3.83 7.68 6.39
N GLY A 79 -5.02 8.07 5.89
CA GLY A 79 -5.22 9.24 5.02
C GLY A 79 -5.16 10.60 5.70
N ALA A 80 -4.59 10.73 6.89
CA ALA A 80 -4.48 12.00 7.62
C ALA A 80 -3.33 12.91 7.11
N THR A 81 -2.60 12.50 6.08
CA THR A 81 -1.43 13.19 5.53
C THR A 81 -1.63 13.51 4.05
N ASP A 82 -1.12 14.66 3.61
CA ASP A 82 -1.18 15.09 2.20
C ASP A 82 -0.20 14.32 1.29
N ARG A 83 0.66 13.46 1.87
CA ARG A 83 1.66 12.64 1.15
C ARG A 83 1.17 11.26 0.77
N LEU A 84 -0.08 10.92 1.09
CA LEU A 84 -0.63 9.59 0.86
C LEU A 84 -2.08 9.69 0.38
N ALA A 85 -2.35 9.06 -0.76
CA ALA A 85 -3.70 8.87 -1.27
C ALA A 85 -3.95 7.38 -1.54
N PHE A 86 -5.20 6.96 -1.44
CA PHE A 86 -5.63 5.61 -1.78
C PHE A 86 -6.65 5.65 -2.92
N VAL A 87 -6.48 4.77 -3.90
CA VAL A 87 -7.29 4.74 -5.12
C VAL A 87 -7.70 3.30 -5.42
N ALA A 88 -9.00 3.10 -5.67
CA ALA A 88 -9.48 1.82 -6.17
C ALA A 88 -9.14 1.69 -7.67
N GLY A 89 -8.47 0.62 -8.05
CA GLY A 89 -8.04 0.39 -9.43
C GLY A 89 -7.43 -0.98 -9.67
N ASP A 90 -7.36 -1.39 -10.93
CA ASP A 90 -6.73 -2.64 -11.34
C ASP A 90 -5.27 -2.38 -11.72
N VAL A 91 -4.35 -3.18 -11.17
CA VAL A 91 -2.92 -3.12 -11.50
C VAL A 91 -2.65 -3.46 -12.98
N ALA A 92 -3.54 -4.22 -13.63
CA ALA A 92 -3.46 -4.50 -15.06
C ALA A 92 -3.84 -3.30 -15.95
N ALA A 93 -4.47 -2.27 -15.36
CA ALA A 93 -4.93 -1.06 -16.05
C ALA A 93 -4.74 0.16 -15.14
N LEU A 94 -3.48 0.50 -14.86
CA LEU A 94 -3.13 1.58 -13.93
C LEU A 94 -3.73 2.93 -14.39
N PRO A 95 -4.48 3.63 -13.53
CA PRO A 95 -5.02 4.96 -13.81
C PRO A 95 -3.96 6.05 -13.59
N ILE A 96 -2.75 5.84 -14.10
CA ILE A 96 -1.57 6.67 -13.88
C ILE A 96 -0.95 7.02 -15.23
N ALA A 97 -0.63 8.30 -15.42
CA ALA A 97 -0.01 8.77 -16.66
C ALA A 97 1.44 8.27 -16.80
N ASP A 98 1.87 8.05 -18.04
CA ASP A 98 3.25 7.68 -18.35
C ASP A 98 4.24 8.71 -17.78
N GLY A 99 5.34 8.23 -17.18
CA GLY A 99 6.38 9.07 -16.57
C GLY A 99 5.98 9.82 -15.29
N ALA A 100 4.79 9.56 -14.75
CA ALA A 100 4.29 10.23 -13.54
C ALA A 100 4.84 9.65 -12.22
N VAL A 101 5.53 8.52 -12.26
CA VAL A 101 5.95 7.75 -11.07
C VAL A 101 7.43 7.40 -11.18
N ASP A 102 8.13 7.51 -10.05
CA ASP A 102 9.58 7.27 -9.96
C ASP A 102 9.91 5.90 -9.34
N LEU A 103 8.96 5.29 -8.63
CA LEU A 103 9.07 3.97 -8.00
C LEU A 103 7.71 3.26 -7.95
N VAL A 104 7.69 1.97 -8.31
CA VAL A 104 6.53 1.10 -8.10
C VAL A 104 6.92 -0.02 -7.14
N CYS A 105 6.16 -0.17 -6.06
CA CYS A 105 6.22 -1.30 -5.14
C CYS A 105 5.05 -2.24 -5.43
N CYS A 106 5.32 -3.54 -5.47
CA CYS A 106 4.31 -4.58 -5.72
C CYS A 106 4.77 -5.85 -5.00
N PHE A 107 4.16 -6.16 -3.85
CA PHE A 107 4.56 -7.28 -3.01
C PHE A 107 3.37 -8.21 -2.78
N GLN A 108 3.52 -9.50 -3.11
CA GLN A 108 2.52 -10.55 -2.85
C GLN A 108 1.14 -10.30 -3.52
N VAL A 109 1.16 -9.74 -4.74
CA VAL A 109 -0.06 -9.39 -5.50
C VAL A 109 -0.32 -10.32 -6.68
N LEU A 110 0.74 -10.86 -7.28
CA LEU A 110 0.69 -11.75 -8.44
C LEU A 110 1.19 -13.14 -7.99
N GLU A 111 0.28 -13.95 -7.45
CA GLU A 111 0.54 -15.33 -6.98
C GLU A 111 -0.25 -16.37 -7.80
#